data_AF-A0A1Y1UH77-F1
#
_entry.id   AF-A0A1Y1UH77-F1
#
_cell.length_a   1.000
_cell.length_b   1.000
_cell.length_c   1.000
_cell.angle_alpha   90.00
_cell.angle_beta   90.00
_cell.angle_gamma   90.00
#
_symmetry.space_group_name_H-M   'P 1'
#
loop_
_entity.id
_entity.type
_entity.pdbx_description
1 polymer ?
#
loop_
_entity_poly.entity_id
_entity_poly.type
_entity_poly.pdbx_seq_one_letter_code
_entity_poly.pdbx_strand_id
1 'polypeptide(L)' 'MPPKKTAAGKTGGKAKPSAYNEFMKVQLAKLKAEQEKSGKKADHKTNFKTVAQMWAKAPENPKNKK' A
#
# COMPACT_ATOMS: atom_id res chain seq x y z
N MET A 1 36.96 2.18 -17.21
CA MET A 1 36.76 1.51 -15.90
C MET A 1 35.43 1.97 -15.32
N PRO A 2 34.41 1.10 -15.15
CA PRO A 2 33.14 1.53 -14.56
C PRO A 2 33.24 1.46 -13.02
N PRO A 3 32.92 2.54 -12.27
CA PRO A 3 32.77 2.42 -10.84
C PRO A 3 31.44 1.72 -10.53
N LYS A 4 31.59 0.47 -10.10
CA LYS A 4 30.64 -0.36 -9.35
C LYS A 4 29.97 0.47 -8.25
N LYS A 5 28.72 0.90 -8.46
CA LYS A 5 27.88 1.46 -7.39
C LYS A 5 27.28 0.31 -6.59
N THR A 6 27.89 0.15 -5.42
CA THR A 6 27.58 -0.71 -4.29
C THR A 6 26.10 -0.74 -3.94
N ALA A 7 25.60 -1.97 -3.76
CA ALA A 7 24.33 -2.29 -3.16
C ALA A 7 24.17 -1.57 -1.81
N ALA A 8 23.18 -0.69 -1.73
CA ALA A 8 22.78 -0.06 -0.47
C ALA A 8 21.83 -1.01 0.28
N GLY A 9 22.19 -1.33 1.53
CA GLY A 9 21.23 -1.60 2.59
C GLY A 9 20.89 -3.06 2.87
N LYS A 10 21.82 -3.79 3.50
CA LYS A 10 21.49 -4.92 4.37
C LYS A 10 21.16 -4.35 5.76
N THR A 11 19.90 -4.37 6.17
CA THR A 11 19.53 -4.20 7.59
C THR A 11 18.43 -5.19 7.93
N GLY A 12 18.81 -6.20 8.72
CA GLY A 12 17.88 -7.13 9.36
C GLY A 12 17.06 -6.41 10.42
N GLY A 13 15.85 -6.03 10.04
CA GLY A 13 14.82 -5.45 10.89
C GLY A 13 13.63 -5.24 9.96
N LYS A 14 12.45 -5.80 10.29
CA LYS A 14 11.23 -5.81 9.45
C LYS A 14 11.24 -4.60 8.51
N ALA A 15 11.46 -4.86 7.22
CA ALA A 15 11.55 -3.81 6.22
C ALA A 15 10.39 -2.86 6.45
N LYS A 16 10.68 -1.57 6.67
CA LYS A 16 9.64 -0.56 6.90
C LYS A 16 8.59 -0.79 5.83
N PRO A 17 7.31 -0.98 6.21
CA PRO A 17 6.29 -1.24 5.21
C PRO A 17 6.37 -0.13 4.18
N SER A 18 6.39 -0.50 2.90
CA SER A 18 6.34 0.49 1.82
C SER A 18 5.11 1.37 2.04
N ALA A 19 5.15 2.64 1.63
CA ALA A 19 4.00 3.54 1.69
C ALA A 19 2.74 2.89 1.06
N TYR A 20 2.93 2.04 0.05
CA TYR A 20 1.87 1.21 -0.51
C TYR A 20 1.24 0.25 0.50
N ASN A 21 2.05 -0.48 1.27
CA ASN A 21 1.57 -1.45 2.26
C ASN A 21 0.88 -0.76 3.44
N GLU A 22 1.38 0.39 3.90
CA GLU A 22 0.71 1.19 4.93
C GLU A 22 -0.64 1.71 4.42
N PHE A 23 -0.66 2.31 3.24
CA PHE A 23 -1.88 2.78 2.60
C PHE A 23 -2.90 1.65 2.39
N MET A 24 -2.44 0.52 1.86
CA MET A 24 -3.24 -0.69 1.67
C MET A 24 -3.91 -1.12 2.97
N LYS A 25 -3.13 -1.24 4.05
CA LYS A 25 -3.63 -1.69 5.35
C LYS A 25 -4.64 -0.70 5.95
N VAL A 26 -4.34 0.60 5.91
CA VAL A 26 -5.22 1.65 6.44
C VAL A 26 -6.54 1.72 5.67
N GLN A 27 -6.48 1.70 4.34
CA GLN A 27 -7.68 1.81 3.51
C GLN A 27 -8.52 0.53 3.52
N LEU A 28 -7.91 -0.66 3.57
CA LEU A 28 -8.63 -1.91 3.76
C LEU A 28 -9.33 -1.96 5.12
N ALA A 29 -8.68 -1.50 6.19
CA ALA A 29 -9.29 -1.44 7.52
C ALA A 29 -10.49 -0.48 7.54
N LYS A 30 -10.38 0.70 6.91
CA LYS A 30 -11.50 1.64 6.76
C LYS A 30 -12.66 1.03 5.98
N LEU A 31 -12.39 0.46 4.80
CA LEU A 31 -13.44 -0.19 3.99
C LEU A 31 -14.11 -1.35 4.71
N LYS A 32 -13.33 -2.18 5.41
CA LYS A 32 -13.88 -3.28 6.21
C LYS A 32 -14.79 -2.75 7.32
N ALA A 33 -14.35 -1.72 8.05
CA ALA A 33 -15.15 -1.09 9.10
C ALA A 33 -16.44 -0.45 8.55
N GLU A 34 -16.39 0.21 7.39
CA GLU A 34 -17.59 0.75 6.74
C GLU A 34 -18.53 -0.35 6.26
N GLN A 35 -18.02 -1.42 5.65
CA GLN A 35 -18.84 -2.53 5.20
C GLN A 35 -19.49 -3.29 6.37
N GLU A 36 -18.75 -3.47 7.47
CA GLU A 36 -19.28 -4.04 8.70
C GLU A 36 -20.39 -3.16 9.30
N LYS A 37 -20.22 -1.83 9.31
CA LYS A 37 -21.26 -0.88 9.74
C LYS A 37 -22.52 -0.91 8.85
N SER A 38 -22.36 -1.10 7.54
CA SER A 38 -23.49 -1.23 6.61
C SER A 38 -24.10 -2.65 6.59
N GLY A 39 -23.62 -3.59 7.40
CA GLY A 39 -24.08 -4.97 7.41
C GLY A 39 -23.77 -5.75 6.12
N LYS A 40 -22.87 -5.22 5.28
CA LYS A 40 -22.52 -5.80 3.98
C LYS A 40 -21.29 -6.68 4.14
N LYS A 41 -21.34 -7.92 3.61
CA LYS A 41 -20.19 -8.84 3.66
C LYS A 41 -18.97 -8.18 3.02
N ALA A 42 -17.90 -8.08 3.80
CA ALA A 42 -16.66 -7.50 3.32
C ALA A 42 -15.97 -8.45 2.32
N ASP A 43 -16.11 -8.16 1.02
CA ASP A 43 -15.44 -8.93 -0.02
C ASP A 43 -13.99 -8.45 -0.15
N HIS A 44 -13.06 -9.24 0.39
CA HIS A 44 -11.64 -8.88 0.46
C HIS A 44 -11.06 -8.58 -0.94
N LYS A 45 -11.47 -9.33 -1.97
CA LYS A 45 -10.97 -9.17 -3.34
C LYS A 45 -11.42 -7.83 -3.94
N THR A 46 -12.69 -7.49 -3.77
CA THR A 46 -13.26 -6.22 -4.26
C THR A 46 -12.66 -5.04 -3.51
N ASN A 47 -12.56 -5.12 -2.18
CA ASN A 47 -11.95 -4.06 -1.37
C ASN A 47 -10.49 -3.83 -1.75
N PHE A 48 -9.71 -4.90 -1.91
CA PHE A 48 -8.31 -4.80 -2.32
C PHE A 48 -8.15 -4.14 -3.70
N LYS A 49 -9.00 -4.51 -4.67
CA LYS A 49 -9.01 -3.89 -6.01
C LYS A 49 -9.35 -2.40 -5.93
N THR A 50 -10.37 -2.02 -5.16
CA THR A 50 -10.75 -0.62 -4.94
C THR A 50 -9.61 0.18 -4.32
N VAL A 51 -8.99 -0.34 -3.26
CA VAL A 51 -7.85 0.31 -2.59
C VAL A 51 -6.65 0.41 -3.53
N ALA A 52 -6.40 -0.59 -4.37
CA ALA A 52 -5.31 -0.55 -5.34
C ALA A 52 -5.53 0.55 -6.39
N GLN A 53 -6.76 0.73 -6.87
CA GLN A 53 -7.11 1.84 -7.77
C GLN A 53 -7.01 3.20 -7.06
N MET A 54 -7.40 3.28 -5.79
CA MET A 54 -7.21 4.47 -4.96
C MET A 54 -5.73 4.80 -4.78
N TRP A 55 -4.87 3.80 -4.52
CA TRP A 55 -3.43 3.98 -4.44
C TRP A 55 -2.84 4.47 -5.77
N ALA A 56 -3.31 3.94 -6.90
CA ALA A 56 -2.89 4.40 -8.21
C ALA A 56 -3.21 5.88 -8.46
N LYS A 57 -4.18 6.46 -7.74
CA LYS A 57 -4.53 7.89 -7.79
C LYS A 57 -4.02 8.70 -6.58
N ALA A 58 -3.49 8.04 -5.55
CA ALA A 58 -3.08 8.70 -4.32
C ALA A 58 -1.83 9.56 -4.54
N PRO A 59 -1.75 10.76 -3.94
CA PRO A 59 -0.55 11.62 -4.01
C PRO A 59 0.64 11.03 -3.24
N GLU A 60 0.38 10.15 -2.27
CA GLU A 60 1.40 9.40 -1.53
C GLU A 60 2.07 8.31 -2.37
N ASN A 61 1.50 7.97 -3.52
CA ASN A 61 2.11 7.03 -4.43
C ASN A 61 3.31 7.72 -5.11
N PRO A 62 4.55 7.20 -4.92
CA PRO A 62 5.73 7.79 -5.54
C PRO A 62 5.64 7.80 -7.07
N LYS A 63 4.77 6.99 -7.68
CA LYS A 63 4.48 7.01 -9.12
C LYS A 63 3.69 8.24 -9.58
N ASN A 64 2.94 8.88 -8.68
CA ASN A 64 2.15 10.09 -8.95
C ASN A 64 2.88 11.37 -8.55
N LYS A 65 4.00 11.24 -7.81
CA LYS A 65 4.88 12.34 -7.48
C LYS A 65 5.77 12.63 -8.70
N LYS A 66 5.24 13.44 -9.62
CA LYS A 66 5.96 13.96 -10.79
C LYS A 66 6.58 15.30 -10.47
#